data_AF-A0A7G2E4B9-F1
#
_entry.id   AF-A0A7G2E4B9-F1
#
_cell.length_a   1.000
_cell.length_b   1.000
_cell.length_c   1.000
_cell.angle_alpha   90.00
_cell.angle_beta   90.00
_cell.angle_gamma   90.00
#
_symmetry.space_group_name_H-M   'P 1'
#
loop_
_entity.id
_entity.type
_entity.pdbx_description
1 polymer ?
#
loop_
_entity_poly.entity_id
_entity_poly.type
_entity_poly.pdbx_seq_one_letter_code
_entity_poly.pdbx_strand_id
1 'polypeptide(L)'
;MKVEEGMTLEIYVTSVIPIGAMFAMTLWLGNTAYLYITVAFSQMLKAIMPVAVFILGVCVGLEIMSCKMLLIMSVISFGVLVSSYGELNINWVGVVYQMGGIVSEALRLILMEILVKRKGIKLNPLSLMYYMSPCSAICLFIPWIFLEKSKMDTWNFHVLVLSLNSLCTFALNLSVFLVISRTSALTIRIAGVVKDWLVVLVSALLFAETKLTIINLFGYAVAIVGVATYNNHKPKNGESITLVNEFCLFPNVMFDVLEERFSVTFNAMFFRTILCILRDFYHGAEAEKNEFASLSENEWKKRLTPEQYYITRQKGTERAFTGEYWNSKTPGVYNCVCCDTPLFDSSTKFDSGTGWPSYYQPIGNNVKTKLDLSIIFMPRQEVVCAVCNAHLGHVFDDGPRPTGKRYCLNSAALKLNALEKTRD
;
A
#
# COMPACT_ATOMS: atom_id res chain seq x y z
N MET A 1 6.68 25.64 6.62
CA MET A 1 5.39 25.22 6.05
C MET A 1 4.93 24.00 6.83
N LYS A 2 4.04 24.21 7.80
CA LYS A 2 3.46 23.17 8.66
C LYS A 2 2.32 22.50 7.89
N VAL A 3 2.28 21.17 7.89
CA VAL A 3 1.16 20.37 7.39
C VAL A 3 0.78 19.43 8.54
N GLU A 4 -0.14 19.87 9.40
CA GLU A 4 -0.76 19.07 10.47
C GLU A 4 -2.28 19.00 10.35
N GLU A 5 -2.88 19.67 9.37
CA GLU A 5 -4.27 19.43 9.01
C GLU A 5 -4.33 18.31 7.98
N GLY A 6 -5.49 17.67 7.87
CA GLY A 6 -5.76 16.72 6.80
C GLY A 6 -5.54 17.31 5.40
N MET A 7 -6.13 16.70 4.38
CA MET A 7 -5.90 17.15 3.02
C MET A 7 -6.40 18.59 2.81
N THR A 8 -5.51 19.58 2.80
CA THR A 8 -5.87 20.97 2.53
C THR A 8 -6.25 21.13 1.06
N LEU A 9 -7.09 22.12 0.75
CA LEU A 9 -7.51 22.39 -0.64
C LEU A 9 -6.30 22.65 -1.55
N GLU A 10 -5.28 23.34 -1.03
CA GLU A 10 -4.05 23.61 -1.78
C GLU A 10 -3.29 22.32 -2.11
N ILE A 11 -3.14 21.41 -1.14
CA ILE A 11 -2.50 20.11 -1.39
C ILE A 11 -3.36 19.26 -2.33
N TYR A 12 -4.68 19.28 -2.17
CA TYR A 12 -5.62 18.59 -3.04
C TYR A 12 -5.44 19.06 -4.50
N VAL A 13 -5.48 20.36 -4.73
CA VAL A 13 -5.37 20.94 -6.08
C VAL A 13 -3.99 20.76 -6.68
N THR A 14 -2.92 20.96 -5.91
CA THR A 14 -1.55 20.91 -6.44
C THR A 14 -0.99 19.50 -6.57
N SER A 15 -1.50 18.54 -5.79
CA SER A 15 -0.92 17.19 -5.70
C SER A 15 -1.91 16.10 -6.11
N VAL A 16 -3.17 16.15 -5.67
CA VAL A 16 -4.15 15.09 -5.95
C VAL A 16 -4.77 15.20 -7.34
N ILE A 17 -5.14 16.40 -7.76
CA ILE A 17 -5.74 16.63 -9.10
C ILE A 17 -4.81 16.19 -10.23
N PRO A 18 -3.51 16.55 -10.24
CA PRO A 18 -2.59 16.08 -11.28
C PRO A 18 -2.48 14.56 -11.32
N ILE A 19 -2.50 13.87 -10.17
CA ILE A 19 -2.46 12.40 -10.14
C ILE A 19 -3.74 11.82 -10.78
N GLY A 20 -4.91 12.35 -10.44
CA GLY A 20 -6.18 11.93 -11.03
C GLY A 20 -6.24 12.18 -12.53
N ALA A 21 -5.72 13.32 -13.00
CA ALA A 21 -5.62 13.65 -14.41
C ALA A 21 -4.68 12.70 -15.16
N MET A 22 -3.49 12.41 -14.62
CA MET A 22 -2.56 11.45 -15.20
C MET A 22 -3.13 10.03 -15.22
N PHE A 23 -3.87 9.62 -14.18
CA PHE A 23 -4.58 8.34 -14.16
C PHE A 23 -5.65 8.25 -15.24
N ALA A 24 -6.47 9.28 -15.41
CA ALA A 24 -7.47 9.34 -16.48
C ALA A 24 -6.80 9.29 -17.87
N MET A 25 -5.70 10.01 -18.05
CA MET A 25 -4.93 10.02 -19.28
C MET A 25 -4.33 8.65 -19.61
N THR A 26 -3.77 7.94 -18.62
CA THR A 26 -3.29 6.56 -18.79
C THR A 26 -4.39 5.63 -19.29
N LEU A 27 -5.58 5.67 -18.68
CA LEU A 27 -6.70 4.81 -19.06
C LEU A 27 -7.20 5.12 -20.46
N TRP A 28 -7.38 6.41 -20.75
CA TRP A 28 -7.88 6.83 -22.06
C TRP A 28 -6.92 6.46 -23.20
N LEU A 29 -5.63 6.81 -23.06
CA LEU A 29 -4.62 6.54 -24.09
C LEU A 29 -4.36 5.03 -24.23
N GLY A 30 -4.33 4.29 -23.11
CA GLY A 30 -4.13 2.84 -23.11
C GLY A 30 -5.30 2.10 -23.78
N ASN A 31 -6.54 2.42 -23.41
CA ASN A 31 -7.72 1.79 -24.02
C ASN A 31 -7.85 2.14 -25.50
N THR A 32 -7.50 3.38 -25.88
CA THR A 32 -7.49 3.79 -27.28
C THR A 32 -6.41 3.06 -28.07
N ALA A 33 -5.25 2.77 -27.47
CA ALA A 33 -4.18 2.01 -28.13
C ALA A 33 -4.64 0.59 -28.53
N TYR A 34 -5.46 -0.08 -27.71
CA TYR A 34 -5.98 -1.42 -28.02
C TYR A 34 -6.86 -1.48 -29.28
N LEU A 35 -7.39 -0.35 -29.76
CA LEU A 35 -8.10 -0.30 -31.04
C LEU A 35 -7.17 -0.44 -32.26
N TYR A 36 -5.86 -0.21 -32.06
CA TYR A 36 -4.87 -0.16 -33.14
C TYR A 36 -3.80 -1.24 -33.01
N ILE A 37 -3.53 -1.73 -31.80
CA ILE A 37 -2.48 -2.69 -31.50
C ILE A 37 -2.99 -3.82 -30.61
N THR A 38 -2.38 -5.00 -30.73
CA THR A 38 -2.71 -6.18 -29.91
C THR A 38 -2.38 -5.92 -28.44
N VAL A 39 -3.08 -6.62 -27.53
CA VAL A 39 -2.80 -6.55 -26.09
C VAL A 39 -1.36 -7.00 -25.79
N ALA A 40 -0.87 -8.04 -26.47
CA ALA A 40 0.50 -8.52 -26.35
C ALA A 40 1.52 -7.45 -26.78
N PHE A 41 1.32 -6.80 -27.94
CA PHE A 41 2.21 -5.73 -28.40
C PHE A 41 2.18 -4.52 -27.45
N SER A 42 1.00 -4.14 -26.97
CA SER A 42 0.81 -3.07 -25.99
C SER A 42 1.57 -3.36 -24.69
N GLN A 43 1.54 -4.60 -24.19
CA GLN A 43 2.30 -5.06 -23.02
C GLN A 43 3.81 -5.06 -23.28
N MET A 44 4.26 -5.47 -24.46
CA MET A 44 5.68 -5.42 -24.82
C MET A 44 6.20 -3.98 -24.86
N LEU A 45 5.41 -3.02 -25.35
CA LEU A 45 5.75 -1.59 -25.31
C LEU A 45 5.88 -1.05 -23.87
N LYS A 46 5.06 -1.56 -22.92
CA LYS A 46 5.17 -1.18 -21.50
C LYS A 46 6.51 -1.58 -20.87
N ALA A 47 7.30 -2.43 -21.50
CA ALA A 47 8.65 -2.72 -21.02
C ALA A 47 9.59 -1.52 -21.01
N ILE A 48 9.25 -0.41 -21.71
CA ILE A 48 9.97 0.87 -21.64
C ILE A 48 9.74 1.59 -20.30
N MET A 49 8.68 1.23 -19.58
CA MET A 49 8.26 1.88 -18.33
C MET A 49 9.37 2.01 -17.27
N PRO A 50 10.21 1.01 -16.97
CA PRO A 50 11.27 1.16 -15.97
C PRO A 50 12.29 2.24 -16.35
N VAL A 51 12.62 2.38 -17.63
CA VAL A 51 13.50 3.44 -18.14
C VAL A 51 12.82 4.80 -18.00
N ALA A 52 11.55 4.91 -18.41
CA ALA A 52 10.80 6.16 -18.30
C ALA A 52 10.68 6.63 -16.84
N VAL A 53 10.34 5.71 -15.93
CA VAL A 53 10.19 6.00 -14.49
C VAL A 53 11.53 6.33 -13.84
N PHE A 54 12.62 5.65 -14.22
CA PHE A 54 13.95 5.97 -13.72
C PHE A 54 14.38 7.38 -14.16
N ILE A 55 14.27 7.71 -15.45
CA ILE A 55 14.66 9.03 -15.98
C ILE A 55 13.85 10.13 -15.31
N LEU A 56 12.52 10.00 -15.28
CA LEU A 56 11.65 10.99 -14.64
C LEU A 56 11.90 11.07 -13.12
N GLY A 57 12.16 9.93 -12.46
CA GLY A 57 12.53 9.87 -11.04
C GLY A 57 13.82 10.63 -10.74
N VAL A 58 14.83 10.54 -11.62
CA VAL A 58 16.05 11.32 -11.52
C VAL A 58 15.79 12.81 -11.78
N CYS A 59 14.97 13.16 -12.79
CA CYS A 59 14.61 14.55 -13.08
C CYS A 59 13.92 15.24 -11.89
N VAL A 60 13.11 14.51 -11.13
CA VAL A 60 12.41 15.03 -9.93
C VAL A 60 13.25 14.89 -8.65
N GLY A 61 14.40 14.20 -8.71
CA GLY A 61 15.29 14.01 -7.58
C GLY A 61 14.88 12.90 -6.60
N LEU A 62 14.01 11.97 -7.02
CA LEU A 62 13.64 10.77 -6.26
C LEU A 62 14.68 9.65 -6.38
N GLU A 63 15.43 9.63 -7.48
CA GLU A 63 16.43 8.59 -7.78
C GLU A 63 17.79 9.23 -8.07
N ILE A 64 18.87 8.53 -7.75
CA ILE A 64 20.23 8.98 -8.02
C ILE A 64 20.63 8.52 -9.43
N MET A 65 21.15 9.43 -10.25
CA MET A 65 21.66 9.10 -11.58
C MET A 65 22.84 8.12 -11.47
N SER A 66 22.56 6.84 -11.66
CA SER A 66 23.55 5.77 -11.70
C SER A 66 23.55 5.14 -13.09
N CYS A 67 24.63 5.33 -13.84
CA CYS A 67 24.78 4.76 -15.18
C CYS A 67 24.59 3.23 -15.17
N LYS A 68 24.97 2.56 -14.07
CA LYS A 68 24.74 1.12 -13.89
C LYS A 68 23.24 0.79 -13.82
N MET A 69 22.46 1.54 -13.05
CA MET A 69 21.00 1.31 -12.94
C MET A 69 20.29 1.63 -14.25
N LEU A 70 20.68 2.71 -14.94
CA LEU A 70 20.14 3.05 -16.26
C LEU A 70 20.42 1.95 -17.28
N LEU A 71 21.64 1.38 -17.28
CA LEU A 71 22.00 0.27 -18.16
C LEU A 71 21.15 -0.96 -17.87
N ILE A 72 20.97 -1.33 -16.59
CA ILE A 72 20.11 -2.46 -16.22
C ILE A 72 18.67 -2.25 -16.71
N MET A 73 18.08 -1.06 -16.47
CA MET A 73 16.73 -0.76 -16.96
C MET A 73 16.65 -0.83 -18.49
N SER A 74 17.66 -0.30 -19.18
CA SER A 74 17.71 -0.30 -20.65
C SER A 74 17.81 -1.72 -21.22
N VAL A 75 18.58 -2.60 -20.58
CA VAL A 75 18.68 -4.02 -20.98
C VAL A 75 17.35 -4.75 -20.79
N ILE A 76 16.64 -4.50 -19.68
CA ILE A 76 15.30 -5.06 -19.44
C ILE A 76 14.34 -4.60 -20.54
N SER A 77 14.25 -3.29 -20.79
CA SER A 77 13.38 -2.72 -21.82
C SER A 77 13.72 -3.24 -23.22
N PHE A 78 15.02 -3.31 -23.54
CA PHE A 78 15.48 -3.79 -24.84
C PHE A 78 15.15 -5.27 -25.06
N GLY A 79 15.37 -6.13 -24.07
CA GLY A 79 15.06 -7.56 -24.17
C GLY A 79 13.60 -7.82 -24.54
N VAL A 80 12.67 -7.09 -23.90
CA VAL A 80 11.24 -7.24 -24.15
C VAL A 80 10.77 -6.53 -25.44
N LEU A 81 11.44 -5.45 -25.86
CA LEU A 81 11.17 -4.85 -27.18
C LEU A 81 11.64 -5.76 -28.32
N VAL A 82 12.74 -6.48 -28.15
CA VAL A 82 13.18 -7.47 -29.15
C VAL A 82 12.16 -8.59 -29.29
N SER A 83 11.42 -8.95 -28.23
CA SER A 83 10.34 -9.96 -28.34
C SER A 83 9.15 -9.51 -29.18
N SER A 84 8.99 -8.21 -29.47
CA SER A 84 7.94 -7.73 -30.38
C SER A 84 8.33 -7.84 -31.86
N TYR A 85 9.55 -8.29 -32.16
CA TYR A 85 10.01 -8.44 -33.54
C TYR A 85 9.27 -9.59 -34.24
N GLY A 86 8.51 -9.26 -35.28
CA GLY A 86 7.71 -10.23 -36.03
C GLY A 86 6.19 -10.07 -35.86
N GLU A 87 5.73 -9.05 -35.13
CA GLU A 87 4.31 -8.75 -35.02
C GLU A 87 3.81 -8.07 -36.32
N LEU A 88 2.89 -8.74 -37.03
CA LEU A 88 2.52 -8.39 -38.41
C LEU A 88 1.58 -7.16 -38.53
N ASN A 89 1.12 -6.61 -37.41
CA ASN A 89 0.08 -5.57 -37.35
C ASN A 89 0.55 -4.30 -36.61
N ILE A 90 1.77 -3.82 -36.87
CA ILE A 90 2.26 -2.59 -36.23
C ILE A 90 1.56 -1.38 -36.85
N ASN A 91 0.59 -0.82 -36.12
CA ASN A 91 0.03 0.49 -36.41
C ASN A 91 0.74 1.55 -35.56
N TRP A 92 1.47 2.45 -36.21
CA TRP A 92 2.20 3.54 -35.55
C TRP A 92 1.30 4.48 -34.75
N VAL A 93 0.03 4.63 -35.12
CA VAL A 93 -0.94 5.43 -34.34
C VAL A 93 -1.15 4.80 -32.96
N GLY A 94 -1.32 3.47 -32.90
CA GLY A 94 -1.43 2.74 -31.64
C GLY A 94 -0.17 2.82 -30.78
N VAL A 95 1.02 2.76 -31.42
CA VAL A 95 2.30 2.95 -30.73
C VAL A 95 2.37 4.33 -30.08
N VAL A 96 1.99 5.40 -30.79
CA VAL A 96 2.01 6.76 -30.24
C VAL A 96 1.06 6.91 -29.05
N TYR A 97 -0.18 6.41 -29.17
CA TYR A 97 -1.13 6.39 -28.04
C TYR A 97 -0.56 5.63 -26.84
N GLN A 98 0.03 4.45 -27.08
CA GLN A 98 0.62 3.64 -26.03
C GLN A 98 1.81 4.34 -25.36
N MET A 99 2.69 4.98 -26.13
CA MET A 99 3.82 5.75 -25.58
C MET A 99 3.34 6.93 -24.72
N GLY A 100 2.28 7.62 -25.13
CA GLY A 100 1.64 8.65 -24.30
C GLY A 100 1.06 8.09 -23.00
N GLY A 101 0.43 6.91 -23.07
CA GLY A 101 -0.06 6.18 -21.90
C GLY A 101 1.05 5.82 -20.92
N ILE A 102 2.20 5.35 -21.43
CA ILE A 102 3.38 5.00 -20.63
C ILE A 102 3.93 6.21 -19.87
N VAL A 103 4.08 7.36 -20.55
CA VAL A 103 4.57 8.59 -19.92
C VAL A 103 3.60 9.07 -18.83
N SER A 104 2.30 9.06 -19.13
CA SER A 104 1.25 9.44 -18.17
C SER A 104 1.26 8.55 -16.93
N GLU A 105 1.42 7.24 -17.13
CA GLU A 105 1.47 6.29 -16.03
C GLU A 105 2.75 6.45 -15.20
N ALA A 106 3.90 6.70 -15.84
CA ALA A 106 5.15 6.99 -15.13
C ALA A 106 5.03 8.24 -14.25
N LEU A 107 4.49 9.33 -14.81
CA LEU A 107 4.22 10.58 -14.09
C LEU A 107 3.26 10.35 -12.92
N ARG A 108 2.17 9.61 -13.13
CA ARG A 108 1.20 9.27 -12.07
C ARG A 108 1.89 8.61 -10.87
N LEU A 109 2.75 7.62 -11.10
CA LEU A 109 3.42 6.88 -10.03
C LEU A 109 4.42 7.73 -9.27
N ILE A 110 5.16 8.57 -9.97
CA ILE A 110 6.12 9.51 -9.38
C ILE A 110 5.39 10.54 -8.51
N LEU A 111 4.31 11.12 -9.03
CA LEU A 111 3.48 12.06 -8.27
C LEU A 111 2.84 11.38 -7.04
N MET A 112 2.39 10.13 -7.18
CA MET A 112 1.90 9.32 -6.05
C MET A 112 2.99 9.07 -5.01
N GLU A 113 4.20 8.70 -5.42
CA GLU A 113 5.34 8.49 -4.52
C GLU A 113 5.69 9.77 -3.76
N ILE A 114 5.74 10.92 -4.44
CA ILE A 114 5.99 12.23 -3.82
C ILE A 114 4.91 12.55 -2.78
N LEU A 115 3.64 12.34 -3.12
CA LEU A 115 2.52 12.63 -2.23
C LEU A 115 2.55 11.75 -0.98
N VAL A 116 2.81 10.45 -1.14
CA VAL A 116 2.84 9.48 -0.03
C VAL A 116 4.05 9.69 0.88
N LYS A 117 5.21 10.05 0.32
CA LYS A 117 6.45 10.26 1.08
C LYS A 117 6.63 11.70 1.58
N ARG A 118 5.66 12.59 1.34
CA ARG A 118 5.74 14.00 1.76
C ARG A 118 5.74 14.10 3.29
N LYS A 119 6.76 14.74 3.86
CA LYS A 119 6.85 14.98 5.31
C LYS A 119 5.65 15.82 5.78
N GLY A 120 4.95 15.34 6.82
CA GLY A 120 3.79 16.01 7.42
C GLY A 120 2.43 15.37 7.08
N ILE A 121 2.35 14.53 6.04
CA ILE A 121 1.09 13.91 5.61
C ILE A 121 1.15 12.40 5.86
N LYS A 122 0.73 11.95 7.06
CA LYS A 122 0.54 10.51 7.33
C LYS A 122 -0.86 10.08 6.90
N LEU A 123 -1.09 9.99 5.58
CA LEU A 123 -2.35 9.47 5.06
C LEU A 123 -2.30 7.95 4.99
N ASN A 124 -3.34 7.31 5.54
CA ASN A 124 -3.59 5.89 5.28
C ASN A 124 -3.82 5.70 3.76
N PRO A 125 -3.25 4.66 3.11
CA PRO A 125 -3.51 4.34 1.70
C PRO A 125 -4.99 4.34 1.31
N LEU A 126 -5.88 3.92 2.21
CA LEU A 126 -7.32 3.95 1.98
C LEU A 126 -7.87 5.39 1.91
N SER A 127 -7.41 6.28 2.80
CA SER A 127 -7.78 7.70 2.76
C SER A 127 -7.26 8.36 1.49
N LEU A 128 -6.04 8.03 1.06
CA LEU A 128 -5.45 8.56 -0.16
C LEU A 128 -6.29 8.20 -1.40
N MET A 129 -6.75 6.95 -1.49
CA MET A 129 -7.63 6.50 -2.56
C MET A 129 -8.99 7.20 -2.52
N TYR A 130 -9.56 7.42 -1.33
CA TYR A 130 -10.81 8.18 -1.15
C TYR A 130 -10.72 9.58 -1.75
N TYR A 131 -9.59 10.28 -1.61
CA TYR A 131 -9.40 11.61 -2.17
C TYR A 131 -9.14 11.64 -3.68
N MET A 132 -8.47 10.62 -4.22
CA MET A 132 -8.16 10.54 -5.65
C MET A 132 -9.34 10.12 -6.53
N SER A 133 -10.13 9.14 -6.08
CA SER A 133 -11.17 8.53 -6.91
C SER A 133 -12.19 9.53 -7.50
N PRO A 134 -12.71 10.52 -6.75
CA PRO A 134 -13.63 11.52 -7.31
C PRO A 134 -12.99 12.38 -8.40
N CYS A 135 -11.74 12.81 -8.23
CA CYS A 135 -11.03 13.59 -9.23
C CYS A 135 -10.79 12.76 -10.50
N SER A 136 -10.32 11.52 -10.35
CA SER A 136 -10.14 10.60 -11.48
C SER A 136 -11.44 10.39 -12.26
N ALA A 137 -12.57 10.23 -11.56
CA ALA A 137 -13.88 10.08 -12.18
C ALA A 137 -14.28 11.34 -12.99
N ILE A 138 -14.08 12.54 -12.43
CA ILE A 138 -14.35 13.80 -13.14
C ILE A 138 -13.46 13.92 -14.38
N CYS A 139 -12.17 13.63 -14.27
CA CYS A 139 -11.24 13.69 -15.38
C CYS A 139 -11.58 12.68 -16.49
N LEU A 140 -12.07 11.48 -16.15
CA LEU A 140 -12.53 10.46 -17.11
C LEU A 140 -13.89 10.78 -17.73
N PHE A 141 -14.75 11.51 -17.01
CA PHE A 141 -16.07 11.89 -17.51
C PHE A 141 -15.98 12.79 -18.74
N ILE A 142 -14.94 13.62 -18.83
CA ILE A 142 -14.69 14.52 -19.96
C ILE A 142 -14.51 13.73 -21.27
N PRO A 143 -13.50 12.85 -21.44
CA PRO A 143 -13.33 12.08 -22.67
C PRO A 143 -14.54 11.16 -22.94
N TRP A 144 -15.20 10.63 -21.92
CA TRP A 144 -16.42 9.82 -22.09
C TRP A 144 -17.54 10.61 -22.78
N ILE A 145 -17.81 11.86 -22.36
CA ILE A 145 -18.84 12.71 -22.99
C ILE A 145 -18.56 12.91 -24.49
N PHE A 146 -17.31 13.19 -24.85
CA PHE A 146 -16.96 13.56 -26.22
C PHE A 146 -16.78 12.36 -27.15
N LEU A 147 -16.33 11.21 -26.65
CA LEU A 147 -15.88 10.09 -27.49
C LEU A 147 -16.81 8.87 -27.46
N GLU A 148 -17.42 8.59 -26.31
CA GLU A 148 -18.16 7.34 -26.08
C GLU A 148 -19.66 7.55 -26.00
N LYS A 149 -20.11 8.67 -25.40
CA LYS A 149 -21.53 8.96 -25.22
C LYS A 149 -22.32 8.92 -26.54
N SER A 150 -21.75 9.44 -27.63
CA SER A 150 -22.39 9.44 -28.95
C SER A 150 -22.51 8.05 -29.59
N LYS A 151 -21.78 7.06 -29.08
CA LYS A 151 -21.75 5.67 -29.58
C LYS A 151 -22.60 4.71 -28.73
N MET A 152 -23.15 5.16 -27.60
CA MET A 152 -23.92 4.31 -26.70
C MET A 152 -25.42 4.39 -27.01
N ASP A 153 -25.99 3.32 -27.58
CA ASP A 153 -27.41 3.26 -27.97
C ASP A 153 -28.36 2.91 -26.81
N THR A 154 -27.97 2.04 -25.86
CA THR A 154 -28.79 1.68 -24.69
C THR A 154 -27.96 1.40 -23.44
N TRP A 155 -28.47 1.80 -22.27
CA TRP A 155 -27.78 1.71 -20.98
C TRP A 155 -28.11 0.39 -20.26
N ASN A 156 -27.85 -0.74 -20.90
CA ASN A 156 -28.08 -2.07 -20.32
C ASN A 156 -26.78 -2.67 -19.83
N PHE A 157 -26.43 -2.41 -18.56
CA PHE A 157 -25.25 -3.00 -17.92
C PHE A 157 -25.64 -4.18 -17.03
N HIS A 158 -24.92 -5.30 -17.17
CA HIS A 158 -25.04 -6.40 -16.21
C HIS A 158 -24.44 -5.98 -14.87
N VAL A 159 -25.32 -5.65 -13.90
CA VAL A 159 -24.95 -5.15 -12.57
C VAL A 159 -23.90 -6.03 -11.89
N LEU A 160 -24.02 -7.36 -12.02
CA LEU A 160 -23.07 -8.29 -11.42
C LEU A 160 -21.67 -8.15 -12.04
N VAL A 161 -21.54 -8.14 -13.37
CA VAL A 161 -20.24 -7.97 -14.03
C VAL A 161 -19.61 -6.62 -13.69
N LEU A 162 -20.40 -5.55 -13.70
CA LEU A 162 -19.94 -4.20 -13.37
C LEU A 162 -19.46 -4.10 -11.91
N SER A 163 -20.21 -4.69 -10.97
CA SER A 163 -19.87 -4.68 -9.54
C SER A 163 -18.58 -5.44 -9.25
N LEU A 164 -18.40 -6.61 -9.86
CA LEU A 164 -17.21 -7.42 -9.70
C LEU A 164 -15.98 -6.77 -10.34
N ASN A 165 -16.11 -6.18 -11.53
CA ASN A 165 -15.03 -5.39 -12.15
C ASN A 165 -14.61 -4.23 -11.23
N SER A 166 -15.58 -3.45 -10.74
CA SER A 166 -15.32 -2.32 -9.83
C SER A 166 -14.59 -2.74 -8.55
N LEU A 167 -14.98 -3.88 -7.97
CA LEU A 167 -14.33 -4.43 -6.77
C LEU A 167 -12.88 -4.85 -7.05
N CYS A 168 -12.62 -5.45 -8.22
CA CYS A 168 -11.27 -5.80 -8.66
C CYS A 168 -10.41 -4.53 -8.85
N THR A 169 -10.92 -3.53 -9.55
CA THR A 169 -10.23 -2.24 -9.76
C THR A 169 -9.94 -1.52 -8.45
N PHE A 170 -10.85 -1.58 -7.49
CA PHE A 170 -10.63 -1.05 -6.14
C PHE A 170 -9.47 -1.75 -5.43
N ALA A 171 -9.46 -3.09 -5.43
CA ALA A 171 -8.40 -3.88 -4.81
C ALA A 171 -7.03 -3.63 -5.47
N LEU A 172 -6.99 -3.53 -6.80
CA LEU A 172 -5.78 -3.22 -7.56
C LEU A 172 -5.21 -1.85 -7.20
N ASN A 173 -6.05 -0.80 -7.19
CA ASN A 173 -5.60 0.54 -6.84
C ASN A 173 -5.11 0.62 -5.39
N LEU A 174 -5.81 -0.02 -4.45
CA LEU A 174 -5.38 -0.10 -3.05
C LEU A 174 -4.03 -0.81 -2.90
N SER A 175 -3.83 -1.92 -3.60
CA SER A 175 -2.56 -2.66 -3.61
C SER A 175 -1.41 -1.77 -4.10
N VAL A 176 -1.61 -1.03 -5.19
CA VAL A 176 -0.60 -0.09 -5.71
C VAL A 176 -0.24 0.98 -4.68
N PHE A 177 -1.24 1.56 -3.98
CA PHE A 177 -0.97 2.55 -2.93
C PHE A 177 -0.19 1.95 -1.75
N LEU A 178 -0.58 0.76 -1.30
CA LEU A 178 0.11 0.05 -0.21
C LEU A 178 1.57 -0.20 -0.56
N VAL A 179 1.84 -0.70 -1.78
CA VAL A 179 3.22 -1.00 -2.19
C VAL A 179 4.02 0.29 -2.37
N ILE A 180 3.46 1.37 -2.94
CA ILE A 180 4.15 2.67 -3.04
C ILE A 180 4.51 3.23 -1.66
N SER A 181 3.65 3.01 -0.66
CA SER A 181 3.91 3.51 0.71
C SER A 181 5.12 2.86 1.37
N ARG A 182 5.54 1.69 0.89
CA ARG A 182 6.65 0.89 1.46
C ARG A 182 7.82 0.71 0.49
N THR A 183 7.73 1.22 -0.75
CA THR A 183 8.75 1.03 -1.80
C THR A 183 8.88 2.28 -2.67
N SER A 184 9.53 2.20 -3.84
CA SER A 184 9.57 3.29 -4.83
C SER A 184 8.77 2.95 -6.09
N ALA A 185 8.34 3.98 -6.83
CA ALA A 185 7.68 3.84 -8.12
C ALA A 185 8.50 2.97 -9.07
N LEU A 186 9.82 3.12 -9.07
CA LEU A 186 10.74 2.31 -9.86
C LEU A 186 10.67 0.82 -9.49
N THR A 187 10.63 0.52 -8.19
CA THR A 187 10.60 -0.86 -7.68
C THR A 187 9.33 -1.60 -8.13
N ILE A 188 8.19 -0.92 -8.05
CA ILE A 188 6.89 -1.47 -8.49
C ILE A 188 6.90 -1.77 -9.99
N ARG A 189 7.54 -0.92 -10.78
CA ARG A 189 7.58 -1.06 -12.23
C ARG A 189 8.47 -2.20 -12.66
N ILE A 190 9.60 -2.39 -11.99
CA ILE A 190 10.47 -3.54 -12.21
C ILE A 190 9.78 -4.84 -11.80
N ALA A 191 9.01 -4.85 -10.70
CA ALA A 191 8.18 -6.00 -10.34
C ALA A 191 7.05 -6.24 -11.36
N GLY A 192 6.48 -5.17 -11.91
CA GLY A 192 5.45 -5.22 -12.96
C GLY A 192 5.95 -5.85 -14.26
N VAL A 193 7.24 -5.73 -14.59
CA VAL A 193 7.82 -6.39 -15.77
C VAL A 193 7.71 -7.91 -15.69
N VAL A 194 7.92 -8.50 -14.51
CA VAL A 194 7.74 -9.95 -14.29
C VAL A 194 6.28 -10.33 -14.50
N LYS A 195 5.34 -9.51 -13.99
CA LYS A 195 3.91 -9.69 -14.24
C LYS A 195 3.61 -9.67 -15.74
N ASP A 196 4.09 -8.68 -16.48
CA ASP A 196 3.79 -8.53 -17.91
C ASP A 196 4.20 -9.77 -18.71
N TRP A 197 5.30 -10.46 -18.37
CA TRP A 197 5.65 -11.73 -19.01
C TRP A 197 4.76 -12.89 -18.61
N LEU A 198 4.38 -12.97 -17.34
CA LEU A 198 3.40 -13.97 -16.90
C LEU A 198 2.08 -13.79 -17.67
N VAL A 199 1.69 -12.54 -17.95
CA VAL A 199 0.53 -12.27 -18.82
C VAL A 199 0.75 -12.84 -20.21
N VAL A 200 1.84 -12.48 -20.89
CA VAL A 200 2.07 -12.94 -22.27
C VAL A 200 2.18 -14.47 -22.33
N LEU A 201 2.80 -15.12 -21.34
CA LEU A 201 2.91 -16.58 -21.28
C LEU A 201 1.56 -17.25 -21.04
N VAL A 202 0.74 -16.71 -20.13
CA VAL A 202 -0.61 -17.23 -19.86
C VAL A 202 -1.54 -17.00 -21.06
N SER A 203 -1.47 -15.83 -21.70
CA SER A 203 -2.18 -15.56 -22.96
C SER A 203 -1.78 -16.54 -24.05
N ALA A 204 -0.49 -16.83 -24.20
CA ALA A 204 0.00 -17.81 -25.17
C ALA A 204 -0.51 -19.23 -24.92
N LEU A 205 -0.67 -19.62 -23.65
CA LEU A 205 -1.19 -20.93 -23.27
C LEU A 205 -2.71 -21.04 -23.39
N LEU A 206 -3.45 -19.97 -23.09
CA LEU A 206 -4.92 -19.94 -23.14
C LEU A 206 -5.46 -19.73 -24.56
N PHE A 207 -4.76 -18.95 -25.39
CA PHE A 207 -5.08 -18.71 -26.78
C PHE A 207 -4.11 -19.49 -27.66
N ALA A 208 -4.53 -20.68 -28.10
CA ALA A 208 -3.72 -21.59 -28.93
C ALA A 208 -3.28 -21.00 -30.30
N GLU A 209 -3.65 -19.76 -30.61
CA GLU A 209 -3.30 -19.04 -31.84
C GLU A 209 -2.00 -18.20 -31.71
N THR A 210 -1.56 -17.90 -30.49
CA THR A 210 -0.31 -17.14 -30.24
C THR A 210 0.92 -18.05 -30.29
N LYS A 211 1.61 -18.10 -31.42
CA LYS A 211 2.86 -18.84 -31.59
C LYS A 211 4.02 -18.09 -30.92
N LEU A 212 4.47 -18.54 -29.75
CA LEU A 212 5.70 -18.05 -29.13
C LEU A 212 6.91 -18.41 -30.00
N THR A 213 7.63 -17.40 -30.50
CA THR A 213 8.87 -17.62 -31.24
C THR A 213 10.07 -17.78 -30.29
N ILE A 214 11.17 -18.34 -30.80
CA ILE A 214 12.44 -18.46 -30.06
C ILE A 214 12.97 -17.06 -29.66
N ILE A 215 12.72 -16.04 -30.49
CA ILE A 215 13.12 -14.65 -30.22
C ILE A 215 12.36 -14.10 -29.00
N ASN A 216 11.08 -14.43 -28.85
CA ASN A 216 10.28 -14.02 -27.70
C ASN A 216 10.85 -14.61 -26.40
N LEU A 217 11.14 -15.91 -26.40
CA LEU A 217 11.71 -16.61 -25.24
C LEU A 217 13.08 -16.04 -24.84
N PHE A 218 13.92 -15.72 -25.84
CA PHE A 218 15.21 -15.09 -25.59
C PHE A 218 15.07 -13.69 -24.97
N GLY A 219 14.16 -12.87 -25.49
CA GLY A 219 13.87 -11.54 -24.94
C GLY A 219 13.45 -11.59 -23.47
N TYR A 220 12.60 -12.54 -23.10
CA TYR A 220 12.19 -12.76 -21.70
C TYR A 220 13.33 -13.24 -20.81
N ALA A 221 14.18 -14.16 -21.30
CA ALA A 221 15.34 -14.63 -20.54
C ALA A 221 16.32 -13.49 -20.20
N VAL A 222 16.63 -12.62 -21.17
CA VAL A 222 17.49 -11.44 -20.96
C VAL A 222 16.92 -10.55 -19.86
N ALA A 223 15.62 -10.34 -19.88
CA ALA A 223 15.00 -9.42 -18.97
C ALA A 223 14.83 -10.00 -17.56
N ILE A 224 14.63 -11.32 -17.38
CA ILE A 224 14.72 -11.99 -16.05
C ILE A 224 16.09 -11.78 -15.42
N VAL A 225 17.16 -11.95 -16.21
CA VAL A 225 18.53 -11.72 -15.77
C VAL A 225 18.73 -10.25 -15.37
N GLY A 226 18.14 -9.31 -16.11
CA GLY A 226 18.13 -7.89 -15.77
C GLY A 226 17.46 -7.59 -14.43
N VAL A 227 16.28 -8.16 -14.17
CA VAL A 227 15.56 -7.99 -12.88
C VAL A 227 16.37 -8.58 -11.72
N ALA A 228 16.95 -9.78 -11.89
CA ALA A 228 17.82 -10.38 -10.87
C ALA A 228 19.06 -9.51 -10.58
N THR A 229 19.66 -8.93 -11.63
CA THR A 229 20.81 -8.03 -11.52
C THR A 229 20.45 -6.73 -10.78
N TYR A 230 19.25 -6.18 -11.04
CA TYR A 230 18.74 -5.02 -10.32
C TYR A 230 18.61 -5.29 -8.81
N ASN A 231 18.00 -6.42 -8.45
CA ASN A 231 17.78 -6.80 -7.04
C ASN A 231 19.10 -6.89 -6.26
N ASN A 232 20.17 -7.34 -6.91
CA ASN A 232 21.51 -7.42 -6.30
C ASN A 232 22.24 -6.07 -6.21
N HIS A 233 21.90 -5.10 -7.08
CA HIS A 233 22.58 -3.79 -7.14
C HIS A 233 21.84 -2.67 -6.40
N LYS A 234 20.55 -2.84 -6.09
CA LYS A 234 19.82 -1.85 -5.30
C LYS A 234 20.42 -1.80 -3.89
N PRO A 235 20.96 -0.66 -3.43
CA PRO A 235 21.54 -0.56 -2.09
C PRO A 235 20.49 -0.93 -1.05
N LYS A 236 20.80 -1.91 -0.19
CA LYS A 236 19.94 -2.36 0.92
C LYS A 236 19.90 -1.27 2.00
N ASN A 237 19.12 -0.23 1.77
CA ASN A 237 18.76 0.75 2.80
C ASN A 237 17.75 0.13 3.77
N GLY A 238 18.16 -0.87 4.56
CA GLY A 238 17.37 -1.42 5.68
C GLY A 238 16.02 -2.07 5.34
N GLU A 239 15.53 -1.98 4.10
CA GLU A 239 14.32 -2.65 3.63
C GLU A 239 14.72 -3.96 2.97
N SER A 240 14.51 -5.05 3.71
CA SER A 240 14.47 -6.39 3.15
C SER A 240 13.46 -6.38 2.00
N ILE A 241 13.93 -6.57 0.76
CA ILE A 241 13.08 -7.04 -0.33
C ILE A 241 12.74 -8.49 0.01
N THR A 242 11.82 -8.70 0.97
CA THR A 242 10.91 -9.83 0.81
C THR A 242 10.18 -9.49 -0.47
N LEU A 243 10.41 -10.29 -1.51
CA LEU A 243 9.54 -10.37 -2.67
C LEU A 243 8.12 -10.37 -2.11
N VAL A 244 7.48 -9.20 -2.10
CA VAL A 244 6.10 -9.05 -1.64
C VAL A 244 5.35 -9.90 -2.64
N ASN A 245 4.99 -11.10 -2.17
CA ASN A 245 4.42 -12.22 -2.87
C ASN A 245 4.01 -11.87 -4.30
N GLU A 246 4.64 -12.50 -5.29
CA GLU A 246 4.26 -12.45 -6.71
C GLU A 246 2.74 -12.56 -6.92
N PHE A 247 2.03 -13.17 -5.97
CA PHE A 247 0.57 -13.27 -5.87
C PHE A 247 -0.24 -11.95 -5.78
N CYS A 248 0.31 -10.83 -5.30
CA CYS A 248 -0.43 -9.56 -5.27
C CYS A 248 -0.57 -8.89 -6.66
N LEU A 249 0.27 -9.30 -7.64
CA LEU A 249 0.25 -8.80 -9.02
C LEU A 249 -0.50 -9.73 -9.99
N PHE A 250 -0.80 -10.96 -9.59
CA PHE A 250 -1.60 -11.92 -10.36
C PHE A 250 -3.03 -11.45 -10.74
N PRO A 251 -3.74 -10.60 -9.97
CA PRO A 251 -5.10 -10.18 -10.35
C PRO A 251 -5.14 -9.34 -11.64
N ASN A 252 -4.04 -8.65 -11.97
CA ASN A 252 -3.88 -7.91 -13.22
C ASN A 252 -3.75 -8.84 -14.44
N VAL A 253 -3.15 -10.02 -14.26
CA VAL A 253 -2.89 -11.00 -15.33
C VAL A 253 -4.19 -11.56 -15.90
N MET A 254 -5.15 -11.86 -15.04
CA MET A 254 -6.45 -12.42 -15.44
C MET A 254 -7.38 -11.33 -16.02
N PHE A 255 -7.25 -10.09 -15.57
CA PHE A 255 -8.10 -8.97 -16.02
C PHE A 255 -7.73 -8.47 -17.42
N ASP A 256 -6.43 -8.24 -17.67
CA ASP A 256 -5.92 -7.78 -18.99
C ASP A 256 -6.17 -8.82 -20.11
N VAL A 257 -6.33 -10.09 -19.76
CA VAL A 257 -6.51 -11.24 -20.69
C VAL A 257 -7.98 -11.57 -20.94
N LEU A 258 -8.87 -11.22 -20.00
CA LEU A 258 -10.29 -11.61 -20.05
C LEU A 258 -11.23 -10.47 -20.51
N GLU A 259 -10.73 -9.25 -20.70
CA GLU A 259 -11.51 -8.15 -21.31
C GLU A 259 -11.94 -8.47 -22.76
N GLU A 260 -11.30 -9.45 -23.41
CA GLU A 260 -11.58 -9.75 -24.81
C GLU A 260 -12.74 -10.75 -25.07
N ARG A 261 -13.31 -11.52 -24.12
CA ARG A 261 -14.28 -12.56 -24.58
C ARG A 261 -15.39 -13.19 -23.74
N PHE A 262 -15.51 -13.05 -22.40
CA PHE A 262 -16.53 -13.87 -21.70
C PHE A 262 -17.39 -13.14 -20.66
N SER A 263 -18.62 -12.85 -21.08
CA SER A 263 -19.79 -12.91 -20.21
C SER A 263 -20.05 -14.38 -19.80
N VAL A 264 -20.47 -14.60 -18.55
CA VAL A 264 -21.15 -15.79 -17.99
C VAL A 264 -20.34 -16.89 -17.26
N THR A 265 -19.07 -17.19 -17.52
CA THR A 265 -18.34 -18.28 -16.77
C THR A 265 -17.45 -17.77 -15.62
N PHE A 266 -17.84 -16.68 -14.96
CA PHE A 266 -16.99 -15.89 -14.08
C PHE A 266 -17.03 -16.30 -12.59
N ASN A 267 -17.91 -17.21 -12.17
CA ASN A 267 -18.27 -17.30 -10.75
C ASN A 267 -17.33 -18.10 -9.84
N ALA A 268 -16.54 -19.07 -10.31
CA ALA A 268 -15.78 -19.96 -9.42
C ALA A 268 -14.32 -19.54 -9.20
N MET A 269 -13.65 -19.08 -10.25
CA MET A 269 -12.22 -18.71 -10.19
C MET A 269 -12.03 -17.29 -9.63
N PHE A 270 -12.95 -16.38 -9.97
CA PHE A 270 -12.99 -15.00 -9.47
C PHE A 270 -13.25 -14.91 -7.95
N PHE A 271 -14.16 -15.75 -7.44
CA PHE A 271 -14.43 -15.85 -5.99
C PHE A 271 -13.21 -16.36 -5.22
N ARG A 272 -12.44 -17.28 -5.82
CA ARG A 272 -11.17 -17.77 -5.27
C ARG A 272 -10.11 -16.68 -5.23
N THR A 273 -10.05 -15.80 -6.22
CA THR A 273 -9.11 -14.66 -6.28
C THR A 273 -9.47 -13.58 -5.27
N ILE A 274 -10.74 -13.21 -5.13
CA ILE A 274 -11.21 -12.30 -4.07
C ILE A 274 -10.93 -12.89 -2.69
N LEU A 275 -11.21 -14.18 -2.48
CA LEU A 275 -10.87 -14.85 -1.23
C LEU A 275 -9.36 -14.90 -0.99
N CYS A 276 -8.54 -15.01 -2.04
CA CYS A 276 -7.08 -14.91 -1.95
C CYS A 276 -6.63 -13.52 -1.49
N ILE A 277 -7.18 -12.45 -2.08
CA ILE A 277 -6.83 -11.06 -1.75
C ILE A 277 -7.33 -10.68 -0.35
N LEU A 278 -8.55 -11.09 0.02
CA LEU A 278 -9.07 -10.92 1.39
C LEU A 278 -8.24 -11.73 2.40
N ARG A 279 -7.78 -12.93 2.01
CA ARG A 279 -6.85 -13.75 2.79
C ARG A 279 -5.46 -13.11 2.91
N ASP A 280 -4.96 -12.45 1.87
CA ASP A 280 -3.68 -11.73 1.89
C ASP A 280 -3.77 -10.42 2.68
N PHE A 281 -4.91 -9.74 2.67
CA PHE A 281 -5.20 -8.61 3.56
C PHE A 281 -5.27 -9.05 5.03
N TYR A 282 -5.94 -10.17 5.31
CA TYR A 282 -5.98 -10.80 6.62
C TYR A 282 -4.57 -11.27 7.06
N HIS A 283 -3.80 -11.89 6.17
CA HIS A 283 -2.44 -12.33 6.46
C HIS A 283 -1.43 -11.19 6.56
N GLY A 284 -1.60 -10.07 5.85
CA GLY A 284 -0.73 -8.89 5.96
C GLY A 284 -0.86 -8.21 7.33
N ALA A 285 -2.09 -8.08 7.83
CA ALA A 285 -2.35 -7.63 9.20
C ALA A 285 -1.84 -8.62 10.25
N GLU A 286 -1.95 -9.94 9.98
CA GLU A 286 -1.38 -10.98 10.85
C GLU A 286 0.17 -11.03 10.75
N ALA A 287 0.76 -10.65 9.62
CA ALA A 287 2.20 -10.62 9.39
C ALA A 287 2.87 -9.43 10.09
N GLU A 288 2.26 -8.24 10.08
CA GLU A 288 2.76 -7.08 10.86
C GLU A 288 2.70 -7.38 12.37
N LYS A 289 1.66 -8.08 12.82
CA LYS A 289 1.54 -8.62 14.18
C LYS A 289 2.59 -9.71 14.49
N ASN A 290 2.90 -10.58 13.53
CA ASN A 290 3.94 -11.61 13.68
C ASN A 290 5.37 -11.02 13.62
N GLU A 291 5.61 -9.96 12.85
CA GLU A 291 6.92 -9.30 12.77
C GLU A 291 7.34 -8.80 14.16
N PHE A 292 6.49 -8.01 14.83
CA PHE A 292 6.78 -7.55 16.20
C PHE A 292 6.83 -8.67 17.23
N ALA A 293 6.08 -9.76 17.02
CA ALA A 293 6.13 -10.93 17.90
C ALA A 293 7.42 -11.76 17.72
N SER A 294 8.06 -11.70 16.54
CA SER A 294 9.28 -12.44 16.20
C SER A 294 10.59 -11.72 16.54
N LEU A 295 10.53 -10.42 16.88
CA LEU A 295 11.71 -9.62 17.24
C LEU A 295 12.38 -10.15 18.51
N SER A 296 13.70 -10.23 18.47
CA SER A 296 14.52 -10.66 19.59
C SER A 296 14.63 -9.59 20.69
N GLU A 297 14.90 -10.00 21.93
CA GLU A 297 15.07 -9.08 23.06
C GLU A 297 16.19 -8.06 22.85
N ASN A 298 17.25 -8.43 22.11
CA ASN A 298 18.35 -7.53 21.77
C ASN A 298 17.93 -6.43 20.78
N GLU A 299 17.02 -6.72 19.86
CA GLU A 299 16.49 -5.72 18.95
C GLU A 299 15.59 -4.73 19.69
N TRP A 300 14.78 -5.22 20.64
CA TRP A 300 13.98 -4.36 21.50
C TRP A 300 14.83 -3.42 22.35
N LYS A 301 15.93 -3.91 22.94
CA LYS A 301 16.88 -3.08 23.69
C LYS A 301 17.53 -1.97 22.86
N LYS A 302 17.67 -2.15 21.54
CA LYS A 302 18.19 -1.12 20.63
C LYS A 302 17.14 -0.08 20.25
N ARG A 303 15.86 -0.47 20.21
CA ARG A 303 14.74 0.39 19.79
C ARG A 303 14.16 1.22 20.93
N LEU A 304 14.18 0.71 22.16
CA LEU A 304 13.55 1.31 23.32
C LEU A 304 14.57 1.93 24.27
N THR A 305 14.15 2.94 25.04
CA THR A 305 14.95 3.42 26.16
C THR A 305 15.04 2.35 27.27
N PRO A 306 16.04 2.41 28.17
CA PRO A 306 16.17 1.44 29.25
C PRO A 306 14.91 1.29 30.10
N GLU A 307 14.24 2.40 30.41
CA GLU A 307 12.99 2.44 31.16
C GLU A 307 11.81 1.83 30.38
N GLN A 308 11.66 2.20 29.10
CA GLN A 308 10.63 1.63 28.22
C GLN A 308 10.80 0.12 28.08
N TYR A 309 12.03 -0.37 27.93
CA TYR A 309 12.32 -1.80 27.85
C TYR A 309 12.00 -2.51 29.17
N TYR A 310 12.41 -1.95 30.32
CA TYR A 310 12.11 -2.49 31.64
C TYR A 310 10.59 -2.65 31.86
N ILE A 311 9.81 -1.64 31.52
CA ILE A 311 8.35 -1.66 31.71
C ILE A 311 7.69 -2.60 30.71
N THR A 312 7.93 -2.40 29.41
CA THR A 312 7.16 -3.07 28.35
C THR A 312 7.56 -4.52 28.11
N ARG A 313 8.81 -4.91 28.41
CA ARG A 313 9.32 -6.28 28.17
C ARG A 313 9.58 -7.04 29.45
N GLN A 314 10.08 -6.39 30.50
CA GLN A 314 10.34 -7.02 31.80
C GLN A 314 9.19 -6.90 32.80
N LYS A 315 8.04 -6.37 32.35
CA LYS A 315 6.82 -6.17 33.17
C LYS A 315 7.05 -5.31 34.41
N GLY A 316 7.97 -4.35 34.31
CA GLY A 316 8.19 -3.34 35.32
C GLY A 316 6.98 -2.41 35.47
N THR A 317 6.93 -1.69 36.58
CA THR A 317 5.91 -0.67 36.83
C THR A 317 6.59 0.62 37.27
N GLU A 318 6.17 1.75 36.70
CA GLU A 318 6.64 3.07 37.10
C GLU A 318 6.28 3.36 38.54
N ARG A 319 7.04 4.23 39.20
CA ARG A 319 6.63 4.75 40.51
C ARG A 319 5.41 5.65 40.35
N ALA A 320 4.49 5.59 41.31
CA ALA A 320 3.32 6.47 41.33
C ALA A 320 3.76 7.95 41.30
N PHE A 321 3.02 8.77 40.54
CA PHE A 321 3.21 10.22 40.40
C PHE A 321 4.53 10.65 39.73
N THR A 322 5.24 9.75 39.04
CA THR A 322 6.49 10.10 38.34
C THR A 322 6.40 10.03 36.82
N GLY A 323 5.49 9.23 36.25
CA GLY A 323 5.42 9.01 34.80
C GLY A 323 4.90 10.21 33.99
N GLU A 324 5.45 10.45 32.80
CA GLU A 324 5.15 11.63 31.96
C GLU A 324 3.65 11.96 31.82
N TYR A 325 2.80 10.94 31.73
CA TYR A 325 1.37 11.10 31.46
C TYR A 325 0.48 10.99 32.69
N TRP A 326 1.01 10.87 33.92
CA TRP A 326 0.19 10.65 35.12
C TRP A 326 -0.82 11.78 35.36
N ASN A 327 -0.43 13.05 35.18
CA ASN A 327 -1.30 14.23 35.34
C ASN A 327 -1.62 14.95 34.02
N SER A 328 -1.27 14.35 32.88
CA SER A 328 -1.49 15.02 31.60
C SER A 328 -2.97 15.01 31.22
N LYS A 329 -3.50 16.19 30.85
CA LYS A 329 -4.87 16.36 30.30
C LYS A 329 -4.86 16.73 28.82
N THR A 330 -3.73 16.52 28.15
CA THR A 330 -3.57 16.87 26.74
C THR A 330 -4.48 15.99 25.88
N PRO A 331 -5.33 16.58 25.02
CA PRO A 331 -6.17 15.82 24.09
C PRO A 331 -5.29 15.10 23.06
N GLY A 332 -5.66 13.89 22.68
CA GLY A 332 -4.83 13.04 21.81
C GLY A 332 -5.14 11.56 21.91
N VAL A 333 -4.40 10.77 21.14
CA VAL A 333 -4.43 9.31 21.19
C VAL A 333 -3.13 8.81 21.80
N TYR A 334 -3.23 7.92 22.78
CA TYR A 334 -2.11 7.27 23.44
C TYR A 334 -1.82 5.95 22.73
N ASN A 335 -0.69 5.90 22.04
CA ASN A 335 -0.24 4.76 21.26
C ASN A 335 0.76 3.91 22.05
N CYS A 336 0.93 2.64 21.67
CA CYS A 336 1.95 1.77 22.22
C CYS A 336 3.34 2.28 21.83
N VAL A 337 4.23 2.45 22.79
CA VAL A 337 5.61 2.92 22.52
C VAL A 337 6.40 1.94 21.62
N CYS A 338 6.07 0.64 21.65
CA CYS A 338 6.83 -0.41 20.95
C CYS A 338 6.45 -0.57 19.47
N CYS A 339 5.18 -0.40 19.13
CA CYS A 339 4.66 -0.69 17.79
C CYS A 339 3.71 0.39 17.24
N ASP A 340 3.63 1.54 17.92
CA ASP A 340 2.78 2.69 17.59
C ASP A 340 1.27 2.37 17.43
N THR A 341 0.79 1.20 17.85
CA THR A 341 -0.63 0.83 17.80
C THR A 341 -1.46 1.76 18.70
N PRO A 342 -2.60 2.33 18.24
CA PRO A 342 -3.44 3.19 19.06
C PRO A 342 -4.15 2.37 20.16
N LEU A 343 -3.93 2.74 21.42
CA LEU A 343 -4.43 1.97 22.57
C LEU A 343 -5.59 2.66 23.27
N PHE A 344 -5.45 3.94 23.60
CA PHE A 344 -6.41 4.69 24.40
C PHE A 344 -6.62 6.11 23.89
N ASP A 345 -7.84 6.62 24.02
CA ASP A 345 -8.18 8.00 23.66
C ASP A 345 -8.12 8.89 24.91
N SER A 346 -7.65 10.12 24.77
CA SER A 346 -7.68 11.13 25.84
C SER A 346 -9.07 11.37 26.43
N SER A 347 -10.14 11.21 25.64
CA SER A 347 -11.54 11.34 26.08
C SER A 347 -11.94 10.28 27.09
N THR A 348 -11.29 9.11 27.09
CA THR A 348 -11.56 8.04 28.06
C THR A 348 -10.66 8.11 29.29
N LYS A 349 -9.75 9.09 29.33
CA LYS A 349 -8.82 9.30 30.45
C LYS A 349 -9.54 9.97 31.62
N PHE A 350 -9.26 9.51 32.84
CA PHE A 350 -9.80 10.10 34.05
C PHE A 350 -8.78 10.09 35.19
N ASP A 351 -8.98 10.95 36.19
CA ASP A 351 -8.17 10.98 37.39
C ASP A 351 -8.67 9.93 38.39
N SER A 352 -7.86 8.89 38.60
CA SER A 352 -8.15 7.81 39.55
C SER A 352 -7.52 8.04 40.93
N GLY A 353 -6.68 9.06 41.09
CA GLY A 353 -5.91 9.30 42.31
C GLY A 353 -4.78 8.29 42.57
N THR A 354 -4.53 7.33 41.67
CA THR A 354 -3.51 6.29 41.89
C THR A 354 -2.09 6.75 41.54
N GLY A 355 -1.95 7.82 40.75
CA GLY A 355 -0.64 8.32 40.31
C GLY A 355 -0.13 7.70 39.00
N TRP A 356 -0.99 7.00 38.24
CA TRP A 356 -0.72 6.50 36.90
C TRP A 356 -1.83 6.92 35.92
N PRO A 357 -1.52 7.11 34.62
CA PRO A 357 -2.55 7.41 33.63
C PRO A 357 -3.60 6.30 33.59
N SER A 358 -4.86 6.70 33.81
CA SER A 358 -5.99 5.79 33.93
C SER A 358 -7.05 6.07 32.87
N TYR A 359 -7.56 5.02 32.25
CA TYR A 359 -8.58 5.10 31.20
C TYR A 359 -9.74 4.14 31.52
N TYR A 360 -10.97 4.47 31.13
CA TYR A 360 -12.11 3.57 31.37
C TYR A 360 -12.40 2.63 30.20
N GLN A 361 -11.85 2.90 29.02
CA GLN A 361 -12.10 2.11 27.81
C GLN A 361 -10.93 2.19 26.80
N PRO A 362 -10.49 1.04 26.23
CA PRO A 362 -9.52 0.98 25.14
C PRO A 362 -10.15 1.24 23.76
N ILE A 363 -9.30 1.52 22.77
CA ILE A 363 -9.71 1.67 21.37
C ILE A 363 -9.79 0.27 20.73
N GLY A 364 -11.02 -0.17 20.43
CA GLY A 364 -11.29 -1.44 19.73
C GLY A 364 -10.69 -2.66 20.45
N ASN A 365 -10.11 -3.60 19.68
CA ASN A 365 -9.51 -4.84 20.17
C ASN A 365 -7.97 -4.78 20.24
N ASN A 366 -7.40 -3.58 20.37
CA ASN A 366 -5.94 -3.36 20.33
C ASN A 366 -5.23 -3.71 21.65
N VAL A 367 -6.00 -4.04 22.68
CA VAL A 367 -5.55 -4.37 24.01
C VAL A 367 -6.06 -5.76 24.39
N LYS A 368 -5.21 -6.57 25.01
CA LYS A 368 -5.56 -7.89 25.55
C LYS A 368 -5.30 -7.92 27.04
N THR A 369 -6.10 -8.70 27.76
CA THR A 369 -5.87 -8.98 29.18
C THR A 369 -5.32 -10.39 29.36
N LYS A 370 -4.28 -10.54 30.17
CA LYS A 370 -3.72 -11.82 30.58
C LYS A 370 -3.79 -11.94 32.10
N LEU A 371 -3.96 -13.15 32.60
CA LEU A 371 -3.92 -13.38 34.04
C LEU A 371 -2.48 -13.22 34.53
N ASP A 372 -2.28 -12.33 35.51
CA ASP A 372 -1.00 -12.11 36.18
C ASP A 372 -1.04 -12.72 37.58
N LEU A 373 -0.26 -13.77 37.77
CA LEU A 373 -0.10 -14.53 39.01
C LEU A 373 1.23 -14.23 39.72
N SER A 374 1.90 -13.13 39.37
CA SER A 374 3.16 -12.72 40.00
C SER A 374 3.04 -12.51 41.53
N ILE A 375 1.83 -12.25 42.03
CA ILE A 375 1.52 -12.14 43.45
C ILE A 375 0.63 -13.32 43.84
N ILE A 376 1.16 -14.23 44.66
CA ILE A 376 0.58 -15.56 44.99
C ILE A 376 -0.85 -15.49 45.57
N PHE A 377 -1.28 -14.33 46.09
CA PHE A 377 -2.59 -14.16 46.74
C PHE A 377 -3.45 -13.02 46.17
N MET A 378 -3.03 -12.38 45.08
CA MET A 378 -3.78 -11.27 44.49
C MET A 378 -3.70 -11.38 42.96
N PRO A 379 -4.55 -12.21 42.33
CA PRO A 379 -4.57 -12.35 40.88
C PRO A 379 -4.97 -11.02 40.26
N ARG A 380 -4.13 -10.50 39.37
CA ARG A 380 -4.40 -9.27 38.62
C ARG A 380 -4.63 -9.61 37.15
N GLN A 381 -5.27 -8.69 36.43
CA GLN A 381 -5.34 -8.78 34.98
C GLN A 381 -4.32 -7.82 34.37
N GLU A 382 -3.24 -8.38 33.85
CA GLU A 382 -2.23 -7.67 33.08
C GLU A 382 -2.82 -7.23 31.75
N VAL A 383 -2.57 -5.97 31.40
CA VAL A 383 -2.97 -5.36 30.14
C VAL A 383 -1.76 -5.35 29.22
N VAL A 384 -1.88 -6.00 28.07
CA VAL A 384 -0.83 -6.07 27.05
C VAL A 384 -1.32 -5.55 25.70
N CYS A 385 -0.40 -5.03 24.89
CA CYS A 385 -0.68 -4.69 23.51
C CYS A 385 -1.01 -5.96 22.70
N ALA A 386 -2.10 -5.93 21.92
CA ALA A 386 -2.53 -7.07 21.12
C ALA A 386 -1.56 -7.42 19.97
N VAL A 387 -0.72 -6.47 19.56
CA VAL A 387 0.20 -6.57 18.42
C VAL A 387 1.58 -7.07 18.86
N CYS A 388 2.28 -6.30 19.70
CA CYS A 388 3.67 -6.61 20.10
C CYS A 388 3.80 -7.34 21.44
N ASN A 389 2.68 -7.65 22.12
CA ASN A 389 2.66 -8.21 23.48
C ASN A 389 3.37 -7.37 24.55
N ALA A 390 3.65 -6.09 24.29
CA ALA A 390 4.22 -5.18 25.29
C ALA A 390 3.31 -5.09 26.52
N HIS A 391 3.90 -5.18 27.71
CA HIS A 391 3.25 -4.88 28.97
C HIS A 391 2.88 -3.40 29.03
N LEU A 392 1.62 -3.10 29.33
CA LEU A 392 1.10 -1.74 29.43
C LEU A 392 0.77 -1.38 30.87
N GLY A 393 0.22 -2.32 31.64
CA GLY A 393 -0.17 -2.12 33.04
C GLY A 393 -1.20 -3.16 33.48
N HIS A 394 -2.21 -2.75 34.24
CA HIS A 394 -3.24 -3.64 34.78
C HIS A 394 -4.64 -3.02 34.68
N VAL A 395 -5.66 -3.88 34.61
CA VAL A 395 -7.06 -3.47 34.63
C VAL A 395 -7.72 -3.89 35.94
N PHE A 396 -8.57 -3.01 36.45
CA PHE A 396 -9.31 -3.17 37.71
C PHE A 396 -10.81 -2.87 37.49
N ASP A 397 -11.64 -3.36 38.41
CA ASP A 397 -13.11 -3.28 38.32
C ASP A 397 -13.70 -2.13 39.16
N ASP A 398 -12.88 -1.12 39.44
CA ASP A 398 -13.18 0.06 40.26
C ASP A 398 -13.22 1.35 39.42
N GLY A 399 -13.49 1.24 38.12
CA GLY A 399 -13.55 2.38 37.21
C GLY A 399 -14.90 3.10 37.17
N PRO A 400 -14.98 4.26 36.50
CA PRO A 400 -16.21 5.01 36.32
C PRO A 400 -17.19 4.29 35.37
N ARG A 401 -18.48 4.61 35.48
CA ARG A 401 -19.48 4.23 34.47
C ARG A 401 -19.13 4.91 33.12
N PRO A 402 -19.43 4.29 31.97
CA PRO A 402 -20.32 3.15 31.76
C PRO A 402 -19.68 1.76 31.88
N THR A 403 -18.35 1.65 31.74
CA THR A 403 -17.68 0.33 31.69
C THR A 403 -17.42 -0.25 33.08
N GLY A 404 -17.27 0.60 34.10
CA GLY A 404 -16.86 0.16 35.45
C GLY A 404 -15.42 -0.36 35.51
N LYS A 405 -14.64 -0.22 34.44
CA LYS A 405 -13.26 -0.71 34.35
C LYS A 405 -12.28 0.45 34.46
N ARG A 406 -11.16 0.24 35.13
CA ARG A 406 -10.03 1.16 35.22
C ARG A 406 -8.78 0.50 34.66
N TYR A 407 -8.37 0.93 33.47
CA TYR A 407 -7.10 0.57 32.86
C TYR A 407 -6.02 1.49 33.41
N CYS A 408 -5.24 0.99 34.36
CA CYS A 408 -4.15 1.69 35.01
C CYS A 408 -2.84 1.36 34.31
N LEU A 409 -2.24 2.31 33.60
CA LEU A 409 -1.16 2.06 32.65
C LEU A 409 0.12 2.80 33.02
N ASN A 410 1.26 2.31 32.55
CA ASN A 410 2.53 3.00 32.66
C ASN A 410 2.66 4.06 31.56
N SER A 411 3.16 5.24 31.90
CA SER A 411 3.36 6.34 30.95
C SER A 411 4.40 6.00 29.89
N ALA A 412 5.51 5.40 30.28
CA ALA A 412 6.59 4.98 29.38
C ALA A 412 6.20 3.82 28.45
N ALA A 413 5.10 3.12 28.73
CA ALA A 413 4.53 2.16 27.78
C ALA A 413 3.68 2.84 26.68
N LEU A 414 3.37 4.13 26.88
CA LEU A 414 2.52 4.93 26.00
C LEU A 414 3.35 6.01 25.31
N LYS A 415 2.80 6.51 24.20
CA LYS A 415 3.30 7.67 23.47
C LYS A 415 2.11 8.48 23.01
N LEU A 416 2.04 9.74 23.46
CA LEU A 416 0.93 10.61 23.11
C LEU A 416 1.11 11.20 21.70
N ASN A 417 0.13 10.97 20.83
CA ASN A 417 -0.09 11.79 19.64
C ASN A 417 -1.14 12.86 20.00
N ALA A 418 -0.67 14.05 20.37
CA ALA A 418 -1.52 15.15 20.80
C ALA A 418 -2.38 15.68 19.63
N LEU A 419 -3.62 16.08 19.93
CA LEU A 419 -4.47 16.87 19.04
C LEU A 419 -4.14 18.35 19.27
N GLU A 420 -3.61 19.06 18.25
CA GLU A 420 -3.38 20.51 18.36
C GLU A 420 -4.72 21.25 18.55
N LYS A 421 -4.78 22.17 19.53
CA LYS A 421 -5.89 23.11 19.69
C LYS A 421 -5.88 24.07 18.50
N THR A 422 -6.89 24.01 17.65
CA THR A 422 -7.23 25.10 16.73
C THR A 422 -7.39 26.38 17.56
N ARG A 423 -6.51 27.36 17.32
CA ARG A 423 -6.71 28.72 17.82
C ARG A 423 -7.75 29.34 16.90
N ASP A 424 -8.96 29.51 17.42
CA ASP A 424 -10.01 30.31 16.80
C ASP A 424 -9.57 31.75 16.55
#